data_AF-G9MWZ7-F1
#
_entry.id   AF-G9MWZ7-F1
#
_cell.length_a   1.000
_cell.length_b   1.000
_cell.length_c   1.000
_cell.angle_alpha   90.00
_cell.angle_beta   90.00
_cell.angle_gamma   90.00
#
_symmetry.space_group_name_H-M   'P 1'
#
loop_
_entity.id
_entity.type
_entity.pdbx_description
1 polymer ?
#
loop_
_entity_poly.entity_id
_entity_poly.type
_entity_poly.pdbx_seq_one_letter_code
_entity_poly.pdbx_strand_id
1 'polypeptide(L)'
;MDRTYNALPKLPNQRSIRLIKLHGAANRDDEIYIDLATVSLENPPSYEVLSYTWGDQIPDQVVYTGGGKLYITKNVQAVMKELRLKPGKSRYLWIDAICINQDDIAEKNSQVAMMAEIYKKATRVNIWLGESNQLSRSIFMSSRLFTLPLAPVLWIERKILYLDSPTDSRSRKTSFVCDMVHTCFFSASIWT
;
A
#
# COMPACT_ATOMS: atom_id res chain seq x y z
N MET A 1 -14.68 2.13 -17.48
CA MET A 1 -15.02 3.25 -16.57
C MET A 1 -13.74 4.02 -16.32
N ASP A 2 -13.77 5.31 -16.58
CA ASP A 2 -12.59 6.18 -16.63
C ASP A 2 -12.01 6.34 -15.22
N ARG A 3 -10.95 5.59 -14.89
CA ARG A 3 -10.15 5.83 -13.68
C ARG A 3 -9.53 7.19 -13.91
N THR A 4 -10.07 8.27 -13.36
CA THR A 4 -9.67 9.61 -13.81
C THR A 4 -8.32 10.03 -13.24
N TYR A 5 -7.26 9.29 -13.61
CA TYR A 5 -5.87 9.63 -13.43
C TYR A 5 -5.48 10.88 -14.22
N ASN A 6 -6.33 11.32 -15.16
CA ASN A 6 -6.22 12.61 -15.85
C ASN A 6 -6.14 13.81 -14.89
N ALA A 7 -6.64 13.67 -13.66
CA ALA A 7 -6.54 14.70 -12.62
C ALA A 7 -5.23 14.62 -11.79
N LEU A 8 -4.36 13.63 -12.04
CA LEU A 8 -3.11 13.50 -11.31
C LEU A 8 -2.10 14.56 -11.78
N PRO A 9 -1.46 15.28 -10.85
CA PRO A 9 -0.34 16.14 -11.21
C PRO A 9 0.78 15.34 -11.87
N LYS A 10 1.26 15.80 -13.02
CA LYS A 10 2.43 15.21 -13.68
C LYS A 10 3.65 15.30 -12.77
N LEU A 11 4.43 14.22 -12.72
CA LEU A 11 5.68 14.21 -11.98
C LEU A 11 6.70 15.12 -12.70
N PRO A 12 7.40 16.01 -11.98
CA PRO A 12 8.33 16.95 -12.58
C PRO A 12 9.62 16.28 -13.09
N ASN A 13 10.00 15.14 -12.50
CA ASN A 13 11.17 14.36 -12.91
C ASN A 13 11.04 12.88 -12.50
N GLN A 14 11.97 12.05 -12.96
CA GLN A 14 12.02 10.61 -12.68
C GLN A 14 12.25 10.28 -11.20
N ARG A 15 12.82 11.19 -10.40
CA ARG A 15 13.07 11.00 -8.96
C ARG A 15 11.96 11.59 -8.09
N SER A 16 10.78 11.83 -8.66
CA SER A 16 9.62 12.32 -7.95
C SER A 16 8.61 11.20 -7.72
N ILE A 17 7.93 11.26 -6.58
CA ILE A 17 6.83 10.36 -6.23
C ILE A 17 5.61 11.17 -5.83
N ARG A 18 4.43 10.57 -5.98
CA ARG A 18 3.20 11.10 -5.37
C ARG A 18 2.96 10.47 -4.02
N LEU A 19 2.55 11.27 -3.05
CA LEU A 19 2.05 10.84 -1.76
C LEU A 19 0.61 11.31 -1.62
N ILE A 20 -0.22 10.48 -0.99
CA ILE A 20 -1.55 10.90 -0.54
C ILE A 20 -1.45 11.41 0.89
N LYS A 21 -2.00 12.58 1.15
CA LYS A 21 -2.27 13.06 2.50
C LYS A 21 -3.67 12.60 2.88
N LEU A 22 -3.76 11.52 3.64
CA LEU A 22 -5.03 10.99 4.12
C LEU A 22 -5.52 11.83 5.31
N HIS A 23 -6.69 12.45 5.16
CA HIS A 23 -7.33 13.22 6.22
C HIS A 23 -8.03 12.31 7.23
N GLY A 24 -7.96 12.68 8.50
CA GLY A 24 -8.68 12.02 9.59
C GLY A 24 -10.19 12.28 9.51
N ALA A 25 -10.97 11.43 10.17
CA ALA A 25 -12.43 11.48 10.17
C ALA A 25 -13.00 11.22 11.56
N ALA A 26 -14.25 11.66 11.80
CA ALA A 26 -14.92 11.46 13.08
C ALA A 26 -15.45 10.04 13.19
N ASN A 27 -16.03 9.54 12.09
CA ASN A 27 -16.58 8.20 12.00
C ASN A 27 -15.86 7.38 10.92
N ARG A 28 -15.86 6.06 11.11
CA ARG A 28 -15.30 5.10 10.14
C ARG A 28 -15.98 5.16 8.78
N ASP A 29 -17.23 5.58 8.72
CA ASP A 29 -18.03 5.58 7.49
C ASP A 29 -18.13 6.94 6.81
N ASP A 30 -17.53 7.98 7.38
CA ASP A 30 -17.43 9.28 6.73
C ASP A 30 -16.69 9.13 5.38
N GLU A 31 -16.96 10.03 4.43
CA GLU A 31 -16.26 10.07 3.15
C GLU A 31 -14.75 10.26 3.33
N ILE A 32 -13.97 9.70 2.40
CA ILE A 32 -12.51 9.80 2.42
C ILE A 32 -12.09 11.02 1.62
N TYR A 33 -11.39 11.92 2.29
CA TYR A 33 -10.73 13.07 1.69
C TYR A 33 -9.22 12.83 1.67
N ILE A 34 -8.58 13.15 0.54
CA ILE A 34 -7.13 13.13 0.37
C ILE A 34 -6.61 14.37 -0.33
N ASP A 35 -5.37 14.77 -0.03
CA ASP A 35 -4.61 15.68 -0.90
C ASP A 35 -3.51 14.90 -1.63
N LEU A 36 -3.22 15.26 -2.87
CA LEU A 36 -2.09 14.71 -3.62
C LEU A 36 -0.90 15.66 -3.51
N ALA A 37 0.23 15.15 -3.03
CA ALA A 37 1.48 15.88 -2.96
C ALA A 37 2.53 15.21 -3.85
N THR A 38 3.13 15.97 -4.75
CA THR A 38 4.29 15.51 -5.52
C THR A 38 5.56 15.94 -4.78
N VAL A 39 6.42 14.98 -4.47
CA VAL A 39 7.63 15.19 -3.66
C VAL A 39 8.84 14.53 -4.30
N SER A 40 10.05 15.02 -4.00
CA SER A 40 11.29 14.35 -4.39
C SER A 40 11.51 13.11 -3.51
N LEU A 41 11.91 12.00 -4.12
CA LEU A 41 12.32 10.78 -3.44
C LEU A 41 13.67 10.93 -2.72
N GLU A 42 14.49 11.93 -3.08
CA GLU A 42 15.78 12.17 -2.43
C GLU A 42 15.57 12.62 -0.98
N ASN A 43 14.64 13.55 -0.77
CA ASN A 43 14.30 14.09 0.55
C ASN A 43 12.76 14.17 0.74
N PRO A 44 12.09 13.01 0.87
CA PRO A 44 10.65 12.98 1.05
C PRO A 44 10.27 13.36 2.48
N PRO A 45 9.07 13.92 2.73
CA PRO A 45 8.53 14.03 4.08
C PRO A 45 8.36 12.64 4.71
N SER A 46 8.08 12.57 6.00
CA SER A 46 7.72 11.29 6.63
C SER A 46 6.42 10.72 6.01
N TYR A 47 6.48 9.52 5.44
CA TYR A 47 5.35 8.80 4.89
C TYR A 47 5.36 7.33 5.29
N GLU A 48 4.21 6.68 5.12
CA GLU A 48 4.03 5.23 5.30
C GLU A 48 3.67 4.60 3.95
N VAL A 49 3.97 3.33 3.76
CA VAL A 49 3.61 2.59 2.54
C VAL A 49 2.50 1.61 2.85
N LEU A 50 1.55 1.45 1.94
CA LEU A 50 0.55 0.40 2.01
C LEU A 50 0.96 -0.77 1.11
N SER A 51 1.00 -1.97 1.69
CA SER A 51 1.11 -3.24 0.97
C SER A 51 -0.20 -3.98 1.13
N TYR A 52 -0.84 -4.34 0.01
CA TYR A 52 -2.15 -4.97 -0.01
C TYR A 52 -2.25 -5.92 -1.21
N THR A 53 -3.22 -6.83 -1.16
CA THR A 53 -3.52 -7.72 -2.28
C THR A 53 -4.23 -6.94 -3.39
N TRP A 54 -3.64 -6.97 -4.58
CA TRP A 54 -4.34 -6.64 -5.80
C TRP A 54 -5.34 -7.77 -6.06
N GLY A 55 -6.60 -7.43 -6.29
CA GLY A 55 -7.65 -8.40 -6.61
C GLY A 55 -8.47 -7.90 -7.79
N ASP A 56 -9.34 -8.76 -8.33
CA ASP A 56 -10.20 -8.47 -9.48
C ASP A 56 -11.39 -7.56 -9.12
N GLN A 57 -11.10 -6.50 -8.38
CA GLN A 57 -12.09 -5.53 -7.94
C GLN A 57 -12.16 -4.37 -8.91
N ILE A 58 -13.38 -4.04 -9.30
CA ILE A 58 -13.67 -2.86 -10.10
C ILE A 58 -13.46 -1.63 -9.19
N PRO A 59 -12.73 -0.60 -9.64
CA PRO A 59 -12.62 0.64 -8.90
C PRO A 59 -13.91 1.44 -9.07
N ASP A 60 -14.82 1.27 -8.12
CA ASP A 60 -16.13 1.91 -8.07
C ASP A 60 -16.30 2.79 -6.81
N GLN A 61 -15.33 2.73 -5.89
CA GLN A 61 -15.35 3.51 -4.66
C GLN A 61 -14.70 4.88 -4.88
N VAL A 62 -15.28 5.92 -4.29
CA VAL A 62 -14.82 7.29 -4.47
C VAL A 62 -13.97 7.74 -3.30
N VAL A 63 -12.84 8.39 -3.61
CA VAL A 63 -12.14 9.29 -2.69
C VAL A 63 -12.15 10.71 -3.26
N TYR A 64 -12.32 11.69 -2.39
CA TYR A 64 -12.40 13.09 -2.75
C TYR A 64 -11.01 13.72 -2.66
N THR A 65 -10.64 14.45 -3.69
CA THR A 65 -9.38 15.21 -3.74
C THR A 65 -9.67 16.70 -3.87
N GLY A 66 -8.71 17.55 -3.50
CA GLY A 66 -8.82 18.99 -3.74
C GLY A 66 -9.08 19.39 -5.21
N GLY A 67 -8.83 18.46 -6.16
CA GLY A 67 -9.06 18.66 -7.60
C GLY A 67 -10.19 17.82 -8.20
N GLY A 68 -10.99 17.10 -7.39
CA GLY A 68 -12.11 16.30 -7.90
C GLY A 68 -12.31 14.96 -7.17
N LYS A 69 -12.48 13.89 -7.94
CA LYS A 69 -12.76 12.54 -7.44
C LYS A 69 -11.79 11.54 -8.06
N LEU A 70 -11.36 10.57 -7.28
CA LEU A 70 -10.64 9.39 -7.78
C LEU A 70 -11.42 8.12 -7.44
N TYR A 71 -11.41 7.19 -8.38
CA TYR A 71 -12.04 5.89 -8.22
C TYR A 71 -10.99 4.86 -7.80
N ILE A 72 -11.26 4.19 -6.69
CA ILE A 72 -10.40 3.17 -6.08
C ILE A 72 -11.19 1.88 -5.87
N THR A 73 -10.49 0.77 -5.64
CA THR A 73 -11.13 -0.49 -5.31
C THR A 73 -11.65 -0.50 -3.88
N LYS A 74 -12.64 -1.36 -3.63
CA LYS A 74 -13.19 -1.58 -2.28
C LYS A 74 -12.10 -1.98 -1.28
N ASN A 75 -11.12 -2.77 -1.67
CA ASN A 75 -10.02 -3.20 -0.82
C ASN A 75 -9.18 -2.00 -0.34
N VAL A 76 -8.82 -1.10 -1.27
CA VAL A 76 -8.06 0.12 -0.94
C VAL A 76 -8.91 1.06 -0.09
N GLN A 77 -10.21 1.20 -0.38
CA GLN A 77 -11.10 2.03 0.42
C GLN A 77 -11.20 1.53 1.87
N ALA A 78 -11.37 0.21 2.05
CA ALA A 78 -11.48 -0.41 3.37
C ALA A 78 -10.24 -0.13 4.24
N VAL A 79 -9.04 -0.38 3.70
CA VAL A 79 -7.82 -0.10 4.46
C VAL A 79 -7.59 1.39 4.69
N MET A 80 -7.94 2.25 3.73
CA MET A 80 -7.87 3.70 3.94
C MET A 80 -8.79 4.13 5.09
N LYS A 81 -9.99 3.57 5.22
CA LYS A 81 -10.87 3.82 6.38
C LYS A 81 -10.20 3.42 7.71
N GLU A 82 -9.55 2.27 7.77
CA GLU A 82 -8.83 1.79 8.96
C GLU A 82 -7.59 2.64 9.29
N LEU A 83 -6.93 3.19 8.28
CA LEU A 83 -5.73 4.01 8.44
C LEU A 83 -6.03 5.47 8.83
N ARG A 84 -7.29 5.91 8.77
CA ARG A 84 -7.67 7.27 9.13
C ARG A 84 -7.35 7.57 10.59
N LEU A 85 -6.83 8.77 10.81
CA LEU A 85 -6.60 9.31 12.15
C LEU A 85 -7.87 10.01 12.65
N LYS A 86 -7.80 10.49 13.91
CA LYS A 86 -8.83 11.37 14.49
C LYS A 86 -8.99 12.67 13.67
N PRO A 87 -10.15 13.35 13.74
CA PRO A 87 -10.38 14.61 13.05
C PRO A 87 -9.27 15.64 13.32
N GLY A 88 -8.93 16.44 12.31
CA GLY A 88 -7.88 17.45 12.38
C GLY A 88 -6.44 16.91 12.30
N LYS A 89 -6.25 15.59 12.21
CA LYS A 89 -4.95 14.96 11.92
C LYS A 89 -4.93 14.38 10.52
N SER A 90 -3.73 14.25 9.97
CA SER A 90 -3.51 13.63 8.65
C SER A 90 -2.21 12.85 8.66
N ARG A 91 -2.05 11.95 7.69
CA ARG A 91 -0.78 11.22 7.46
C ARG A 91 -0.49 11.10 5.97
N TYR A 92 0.79 11.01 5.63
CA TYR A 92 1.21 10.70 4.27
C TYR A 92 1.29 9.21 4.06
N LEU A 93 0.65 8.73 2.99
CA LEU A 93 0.71 7.36 2.55
C LEU A 93 1.21 7.31 1.10
N TRP A 94 1.90 6.23 0.75
CA TRP A 94 2.13 5.82 -0.62
C TRP A 94 1.33 4.55 -0.88
N ILE A 95 0.40 4.62 -1.85
CA ILE A 95 -0.45 3.51 -2.29
C ILE A 95 -0.28 3.40 -3.80
N ASP A 96 0.29 2.31 -4.30
CA ASP A 96 0.61 2.14 -5.73
C ASP A 96 -0.56 2.48 -6.69
N ALA A 97 -1.78 2.03 -6.38
CA ALA A 97 -2.97 2.27 -7.19
C ALA A 97 -3.42 3.74 -7.25
N ILE A 98 -2.94 4.61 -6.37
CA ILE A 98 -3.28 6.04 -6.35
C ILE A 98 -2.07 6.91 -6.70
N CYS A 99 -0.90 6.55 -6.17
CA CYS A 99 0.35 7.29 -6.31
C CYS A 99 1.05 7.07 -7.66
N ILE A 100 0.68 6.04 -8.41
CA ILE A 100 1.19 5.78 -9.76
C ILE A 100 0.05 5.98 -10.75
N ASN A 101 0.31 6.69 -11.85
CA ASN A 101 -0.63 6.77 -12.95
C ASN A 101 -0.60 5.42 -13.69
N GLN A 102 -1.65 4.62 -13.50
CA GLN A 102 -1.70 3.27 -14.08
C GLN A 102 -1.90 3.28 -15.60
N ASP A 103 -2.36 4.41 -16.15
CA ASP A 103 -2.61 4.56 -17.59
C ASP A 103 -1.38 5.10 -18.34
N ASP A 104 -0.37 5.61 -17.63
CA ASP A 104 0.90 6.05 -18.20
C ASP A 104 1.98 4.98 -17.98
N ILE A 105 2.23 4.19 -19.02
CA ILE A 105 3.22 3.09 -19.00
C ILE A 105 4.62 3.60 -18.66
N ALA A 106 5.01 4.78 -19.15
CA ALA A 106 6.35 5.31 -18.92
C ALA A 106 6.51 5.74 -17.45
N GLU A 107 5.52 6.46 -16.91
CA GLU A 107 5.50 6.83 -15.51
C GLU A 107 5.50 5.59 -14.62
N LYS A 108 4.62 4.64 -14.91
CA LYS A 108 4.49 3.41 -14.16
C LYS A 108 5.79 2.61 -14.12
N ASN A 109 6.46 2.42 -15.26
CA ASN A 109 7.73 1.71 -15.31
C ASN A 109 8.81 2.44 -14.49
N SER A 110 8.83 3.77 -14.55
CA SER A 110 9.73 4.60 -13.72
C SER A 110 9.46 4.42 -12.23
N GLN A 111 8.19 4.39 -11.80
CA GLN A 111 7.81 4.22 -10.40
C GLN A 111 8.12 2.80 -9.89
N VAL A 112 7.85 1.77 -10.70
CA VAL A 112 8.17 0.37 -10.36
C VAL A 112 9.67 0.18 -10.18
N ALA A 113 10.50 0.78 -11.04
CA ALA A 113 11.96 0.74 -10.92
C ALA A 113 12.46 1.37 -9.60
N MET A 114 11.73 2.32 -9.01
CA MET A 114 12.06 2.97 -7.74
C MET A 114 11.40 2.32 -6.51
N MET A 115 10.52 1.33 -6.69
CA MET A 115 9.66 0.81 -5.63
C MET A 115 10.47 0.34 -4.41
N ALA A 116 11.60 -0.33 -4.62
CA ALA A 116 12.48 -0.75 -3.53
C ALA A 116 12.99 0.44 -2.68
N GLU A 117 13.36 1.55 -3.33
CA GLU A 117 13.80 2.77 -2.65
C GLU A 117 12.64 3.47 -1.92
N ILE A 118 11.45 3.50 -2.53
CA ILE A 118 10.23 4.03 -1.92
C ILE A 118 9.88 3.26 -0.64
N TYR A 119 9.94 1.93 -0.65
CA TYR A 119 9.67 1.13 0.54
C TYR A 119 10.75 1.34 1.60
N LYS A 120 12.02 1.41 1.19
CA LYS A 120 13.15 1.61 2.10
C LYS A 120 13.10 2.95 2.83
N LYS A 121 12.63 4.02 2.17
CA LYS A 121 12.54 5.37 2.75
C LYS A 121 11.25 5.61 3.56
N ALA A 122 10.29 4.70 3.50
CA ALA A 122 9.07 4.79 4.28
C ALA A 122 9.34 4.59 5.77
N THR A 123 8.62 5.32 6.63
CA THR A 123 8.75 5.16 8.09
C THR A 123 8.20 3.84 8.61
N ARG A 124 7.23 3.27 7.90
CA ARG A 124 6.68 1.94 8.13
C ARG A 124 5.98 1.43 6.87
N VAL A 125 5.83 0.11 6.81
CA VAL A 125 4.98 -0.56 5.82
C VAL A 125 3.77 -1.13 6.55
N ASN A 126 2.59 -0.78 6.07
CA ASN A 126 1.29 -1.22 6.54
C ASN A 126 0.83 -2.38 5.66
N ILE A 127 0.74 -3.58 6.23
CA ILE A 127 0.31 -4.77 5.48
C ILE A 127 -1.18 -4.99 5.71
N TRP A 128 -1.95 -5.06 4.63
CA TRP A 128 -3.40 -5.28 4.64
C TRP A 128 -3.76 -6.61 3.99
N LEU A 129 -4.44 -7.47 4.76
CA LEU A 129 -4.83 -8.82 4.35
C LEU A 129 -6.33 -8.96 4.06
N GLY A 130 -7.09 -7.86 4.08
CA GLY A 130 -8.53 -7.84 3.85
C GLY A 130 -9.37 -7.58 5.11
N GLU A 131 -10.66 -7.29 4.89
CA GLU A 131 -11.62 -7.11 5.98
C GLU A 131 -11.94 -8.44 6.67
N SER A 132 -12.12 -8.39 7.98
CA SER A 132 -12.57 -9.52 8.77
C SER A 132 -13.98 -9.96 8.39
N ASN A 133 -14.14 -11.02 7.60
CA ASN A 133 -15.35 -11.83 7.71
C ASN A 133 -15.25 -12.66 9.01
N GLN A 134 -16.37 -13.20 9.52
CA GLN A 134 -16.53 -13.76 10.88
C GLN A 134 -15.51 -14.84 11.33
N LEU A 135 -14.56 -15.24 10.47
CA LEU A 135 -13.47 -16.18 10.75
C LEU A 135 -12.05 -15.58 10.68
N SER A 136 -11.87 -14.38 10.14
CA SER A 136 -10.55 -13.75 9.97
C SER A 136 -10.46 -12.51 10.84
N ARG A 137 -9.70 -12.52 11.94
CA ARG A 137 -9.38 -11.28 12.66
C ARG A 137 -8.54 -10.40 11.73
N SER A 138 -8.88 -9.12 11.56
CA SER A 138 -8.08 -8.18 10.78
C SER A 138 -6.68 -8.12 11.36
N ILE A 139 -5.68 -8.59 10.61
CA ILE A 139 -4.27 -8.50 11.01
C ILE A 139 -3.67 -7.33 10.26
N PHE A 140 -3.47 -6.23 10.99
CA PHE A 140 -2.63 -5.13 10.54
C PHE A 140 -1.23 -5.34 11.12
N MET A 141 -0.26 -5.65 10.26
CA MET A 141 1.13 -5.73 10.68
C MET A 141 1.85 -4.45 10.27
N SER A 142 2.35 -3.71 11.27
CA SER A 142 3.30 -2.62 11.07
C SER A 142 4.71 -3.17 11.31
N SER A 143 5.52 -3.30 10.25
CA SER A 143 6.93 -3.60 10.39
C SER A 143 7.75 -2.30 10.32
N ARG A 144 8.72 -2.17 11.23
CA ARG A 144 9.83 -1.22 11.06
C ARG A 144 10.90 -1.97 10.27
N LEU A 145 11.12 -1.59 9.01
CA LEU A 145 12.13 -2.20 8.17
C LEU A 145 13.52 -1.98 8.80
N PHE A 146 14.03 -2.98 9.54
CA PHE A 146 15.45 -3.07 9.88
C PHE A 146 16.13 -3.82 8.73
N THR A 147 16.94 -3.07 7.96
CA THR A 147 17.95 -3.49 6.98
C THR A 147 17.71 -4.85 6.30
N LEU A 148 17.08 -4.83 5.12
CA LEU A 148 17.35 -5.85 4.12
C LEU A 148 18.56 -5.40 3.28
N PRO A 149 19.63 -6.20 3.17
CA PRO A 149 20.82 -5.85 2.41
C PRO A 149 20.51 -5.81 0.91
N LEU A 150 21.32 -5.03 0.20
CA LEU A 150 21.14 -4.61 -1.19
C LEU A 150 21.36 -5.74 -2.22
N ALA A 151 20.58 -5.66 -3.31
CA ALA A 151 20.87 -6.10 -4.68
C ALA A 151 20.75 -7.61 -5.01
N PRO A 152 20.86 -7.98 -6.30
CA PRO A 152 19.94 -7.79 -7.42
C PRO A 152 19.31 -9.14 -7.84
N VAL A 153 18.36 -9.10 -8.77
CA VAL A 153 17.66 -10.20 -9.44
C VAL A 153 18.28 -11.62 -9.28
N LEU A 154 17.44 -12.57 -8.84
CA LEU A 154 17.55 -14.04 -8.78
C LEU A 154 17.61 -14.64 -7.36
N TRP A 155 16.46 -15.22 -6.99
CA TRP A 155 16.17 -16.29 -6.02
C TRP A 155 17.31 -16.81 -5.14
N ILE A 156 17.10 -16.84 -3.80
CA ILE A 156 17.21 -18.04 -2.95
C ILE A 156 16.94 -17.72 -1.46
N GLU A 157 16.08 -18.56 -0.88
CA GLU A 157 15.93 -19.04 0.50
C GLU A 157 16.02 -18.14 1.76
N ARG A 158 14.95 -18.31 2.56
CA ARG A 158 14.90 -18.54 4.03
C ARG A 158 14.80 -17.34 4.97
N LYS A 159 13.69 -17.39 5.74
CA LYS A 159 13.59 -17.65 7.20
C LYS A 159 12.72 -16.60 7.90
N ILE A 160 11.44 -16.92 8.09
CA ILE A 160 10.53 -16.11 8.91
C ILE A 160 10.42 -16.77 10.29
N LEU A 161 10.79 -16.02 11.32
CA LEU A 161 10.61 -16.38 12.73
C LEU A 161 9.14 -16.15 13.11
N TYR A 162 8.49 -17.19 13.62
CA TYR A 162 7.17 -17.09 14.26
C TYR A 162 7.33 -16.68 15.73
N LEU A 163 6.45 -15.80 16.20
CA LEU A 163 6.19 -15.59 17.63
C LEU A 163 5.06 -16.54 18.03
N ASP A 164 5.41 -17.55 18.82
CA ASP A 164 4.44 -18.44 19.47
C ASP A 164 3.56 -17.65 20.45
N SER A 165 2.26 -17.94 20.45
CA SER A 165 1.40 -17.72 21.61
C SER A 165 0.95 -19.07 22.18
N PRO A 166 0.98 -19.25 23.51
CA PRO A 166 0.90 -20.55 24.14
C PRO A 166 -0.56 -20.94 24.36
N THR A 167 -1.05 -21.94 23.64
CA THR A 167 -2.04 -22.93 24.08
C THR A 167 -2.47 -23.70 22.84
N ASP A 168 -1.94 -24.90 22.66
CA ASP A 168 -2.75 -26.12 22.52
C ASP A 168 -1.89 -27.23 21.91
N SER A 169 -1.85 -28.35 22.62
CA SER A 169 -1.00 -29.50 22.38
C SER A 169 -1.85 -30.63 21.80
N ARG A 170 -1.87 -30.79 20.47
CA ARG A 170 -1.88 -32.10 19.76
C ARG A 170 -2.13 -31.94 18.26
N SER A 171 -1.08 -32.21 17.49
CA SER A 171 -1.04 -32.80 16.15
C SER A 171 -2.10 -32.37 15.11
N ARG A 172 -1.67 -31.64 14.08
CA ARG A 172 -1.13 -32.17 12.81
C ARG A 172 -0.69 -30.99 11.95
N LYS A 173 0.58 -31.00 11.58
CA LYS A 173 1.25 -30.00 10.74
C LYS A 173 0.55 -29.95 9.38
N THR A 174 -0.18 -28.86 9.11
CA THR A 174 -0.56 -28.46 7.75
C THR A 174 0.06 -27.09 7.49
N SER A 175 0.99 -27.11 6.54
CA SER A 175 1.79 -25.99 6.07
C SER A 175 0.91 -25.03 5.28
N PHE A 176 0.70 -23.81 5.78
CA PHE A 176 0.15 -22.68 5.02
C PHE A 176 0.97 -21.42 5.32
N VAL A 177 2.21 -21.39 4.83
CA VAL A 177 3.09 -20.21 4.93
C VAL A 177 3.85 -19.98 3.62
N CYS A 178 3.21 -20.26 2.48
CA CYS A 178 3.85 -20.03 1.18
C CYS A 178 3.45 -18.71 0.50
N ASP A 179 2.39 -18.00 0.91
CA ASP A 179 1.88 -16.89 0.07
C ASP A 179 2.31 -15.47 0.47
N MET A 180 2.87 -15.23 1.66
CA MET A 180 2.94 -13.84 2.16
C MET A 180 4.08 -12.99 1.58
N VAL A 181 5.19 -13.60 1.14
CA VAL A 181 6.28 -12.87 0.44
C VAL A 181 6.02 -12.85 -1.08
N HIS A 182 5.30 -13.85 -1.59
CA HIS A 182 4.78 -13.82 -2.96
C HIS A 182 3.75 -12.70 -3.13
N THR A 183 2.96 -12.36 -2.10
CA THR A 183 1.91 -11.32 -2.19
C THR A 183 2.49 -9.90 -2.34
N CYS A 184 3.58 -9.57 -1.64
CA CYS A 184 4.29 -8.30 -1.87
C CYS A 184 4.93 -8.24 -3.27
N PHE A 185 5.34 -9.39 -3.81
CA PHE A 185 5.86 -9.49 -5.19
C PHE A 185 4.78 -9.66 -6.26
N PHE A 186 3.53 -10.00 -5.92
CA PHE A 186 2.41 -10.07 -6.87
C PHE A 186 2.01 -8.69 -7.40
N SER A 187 2.35 -7.61 -6.68
CA SER A 187 2.30 -6.25 -7.22
C SER A 187 3.32 -6.03 -8.36
N ALA A 188 4.38 -6.86 -8.45
CA ALA A 188 5.38 -6.82 -9.53
C ALA A 188 5.19 -7.91 -10.61
N SER A 189 4.71 -9.11 -10.25
CA SER A 189 4.60 -10.27 -11.17
C SER A 189 3.42 -10.22 -12.15
N ILE A 190 2.57 -9.19 -12.09
CA ILE A 190 1.53 -8.92 -13.11
C ILE A 190 2.10 -8.02 -14.25
N TRP A 191 3.36 -7.60 -14.16
CA TRP A 191 3.95 -6.62 -15.07
C TRP A 191 5.13 -7.17 -15.91
N THR A 192 4.88 -8.29 -16.58
CA THR A 192 5.52 -8.64 -17.87
C THR A 192 4.45 -8.87 -18.92
#